data_AF-A0A438MGD5-F1
#
_entry.id   AF-A0A438MGD5-F1
#
_cell.length_a   1.000
_cell.length_b   1.000
_cell.length_c   1.000
_cell.angle_alpha   90.00
_cell.angle_beta   90.00
_cell.angle_gamma   90.00
#
_symmetry.space_group_name_H-M   'P 1'
#
loop_
_entity.id
_entity.type
_entity.pdbx_description
1 polymer ?
#
loop_
_entity_poly.entity_id
_entity_poly.type
_entity_poly.pdbx_seq_one_letter_code
_entity_poly.pdbx_strand_id
1 'polypeptide(L)'
;MVCLAGALAVGTLVAVSYLAKDVTVVVDGRPMAVRGFAGSVRDVLDEAGVQLSSGDVVRPGTEDEVADGSRIEVRRARPLVLTLDGRTTKHLVTSTNVGDALAELDISPAAGKISAPRDEAVPLSGMSLTVYTRRKVYVVAGATRVASSTTARTVREVLRRNRITPNDGYAVSPPLGSFPKDGTVITVTPLRTTPIQPDVLRLNWAALATCLSGGDPLAYNPDGPYYGMYQFSLPVWKAVDGMGLPTAWPVEEQTYRAQLLYQQVEGKWRGPWPSCGDRLLT
;
A
#
# COMPACT_ATOMS: atom_id res chain seq x y z
N MET A 1 62.86 -7.23 75.80
CA MET A 1 63.43 -8.09 74.74
C MET A 1 62.40 -8.13 73.62
N VAL A 2 62.77 -7.62 72.44
CA VAL A 2 61.92 -7.43 71.26
C VAL A 2 61.86 -8.73 70.44
N CYS A 3 60.70 -9.12 69.92
CA CYS A 3 60.51 -10.03 68.77
C CYS A 3 59.10 -9.78 68.19
N LEU A 4 58.95 -8.89 67.21
CA LEU A 4 58.80 -9.18 65.77
C LEU A 4 57.90 -10.38 65.42
N ALA A 5 56.68 -10.07 64.96
CA ALA A 5 55.93 -10.86 63.97
C ALA A 5 54.93 -9.94 63.24
N GLY A 6 55.47 -8.96 62.49
CA GLY A 6 54.71 -8.12 61.58
C GLY A 6 55.09 -8.47 60.14
N ALA A 7 54.52 -9.53 59.59
CA ALA A 7 54.66 -9.89 58.19
C ALA A 7 53.35 -10.55 57.72
N LEU A 8 52.93 -10.15 56.50
CA LEU A 8 51.81 -10.68 55.70
C LEU A 8 50.45 -9.96 55.89
N ALA A 9 50.30 -8.82 55.22
CA ALA A 9 49.00 -8.40 54.67
C ALA A 9 49.09 -7.51 53.41
N VAL A 10 50.29 -7.20 52.89
CA VAL A 10 50.43 -6.27 51.74
C VAL A 10 50.60 -7.00 50.40
N GLY A 11 51.00 -8.28 50.40
CA GLY A 11 51.23 -9.06 49.17
C GLY A 11 49.95 -9.64 48.52
N THR A 12 48.91 -9.92 49.31
CA THR A 12 47.66 -10.49 48.82
C THR A 12 46.83 -9.47 48.01
N LEU A 13 46.82 -8.19 48.41
CA LEU A 13 46.06 -7.15 47.70
C LEU A 13 46.51 -6.91 46.26
N VAL A 14 47.81 -7.08 45.97
CA VAL A 14 48.37 -6.83 44.63
C VAL A 14 48.11 -7.98 43.65
N ALA A 15 47.88 -9.21 44.13
CA ALA A 15 47.61 -10.36 43.26
C ALA A 15 46.14 -10.36 42.74
N VAL A 16 45.18 -9.86 43.54
CA VAL A 16 43.76 -9.86 43.17
C VAL A 16 43.49 -8.89 42.01
N SER A 17 44.24 -7.79 41.88
CA SER A 17 44.04 -6.83 40.78
C SER A 17 44.42 -7.36 39.39
N TYR A 18 45.23 -8.42 39.28
CA TYR A 18 45.59 -9.07 38.01
C TYR A 18 44.54 -10.06 37.50
N LEU A 19 43.58 -10.46 38.34
CA LEU A 19 42.45 -11.31 37.93
C LEU A 19 41.25 -10.50 37.44
N ALA A 20 41.27 -9.18 37.65
CA ALA A 20 40.22 -8.29 37.19
C ALA A 20 40.32 -8.16 35.67
N LYS A 21 39.17 -8.30 34.99
CA LYS A 21 39.03 -8.14 33.55
C LYS A 21 38.50 -6.74 33.27
N ASP A 22 39.05 -6.08 32.26
CA ASP A 22 38.57 -4.84 31.69
C ASP A 22 37.66 -5.17 30.49
N VAL A 23 36.36 -4.88 30.61
CA VAL A 23 35.33 -5.24 29.62
C VAL A 23 34.61 -3.97 29.17
N THR A 24 34.33 -3.86 27.87
CA THR A 24 33.54 -2.76 27.32
C THR A 24 32.12 -3.21 27.05
N VAL A 25 31.16 -2.67 27.78
CA VAL A 25 29.72 -2.87 27.50
C VAL A 25 29.23 -1.72 26.63
N VAL A 26 28.61 -2.02 25.49
CA VAL A 26 28.06 -1.02 24.57
C VAL A 26 26.54 -1.15 24.54
N VAL A 27 25.85 -0.23 25.19
CA VAL A 27 24.38 -0.20 25.26
C VAL A 27 23.84 0.78 24.24
N ASP A 28 23.13 0.30 23.23
CA ASP A 28 22.57 1.11 22.14
C ASP A 28 23.62 2.06 21.50
N GLY A 29 24.86 1.57 21.34
CA GLY A 29 25.98 2.33 20.78
C GLY A 29 26.74 3.21 21.78
N ARG A 30 26.34 3.27 23.06
CA ARG A 30 27.05 4.02 24.11
C ARG A 30 28.00 3.10 24.89
N PRO A 31 29.32 3.31 24.81
CA PRO A 31 30.29 2.48 25.51
C PRO A 31 30.37 2.81 27.00
N MET A 32 30.53 1.78 27.82
CA MET A 32 30.72 1.81 29.27
C MET A 32 31.87 0.85 29.60
N ALA A 33 32.90 1.35 30.29
CA ALA A 33 33.98 0.51 30.78
C ALA A 33 33.56 -0.13 32.11
N VAL A 34 33.72 -1.45 32.20
CA VAL A 34 33.41 -2.25 33.37
C VAL A 34 34.67 -3.02 33.74
N ARG A 35 35.13 -2.87 34.99
CA ARG A 35 36.27 -3.60 35.50
C ARG A 35 35.83 -4.42 36.69
N GLY A 36 36.01 -5.73 36.61
CA GLY A 36 35.51 -6.64 37.63
C GLY A 36 36.01 -8.06 37.45
N PHE A 37 35.42 -9.00 38.19
CA PHE A 37 35.81 -10.42 38.21
C PHE A 37 34.78 -11.33 37.54
N ALA A 38 33.87 -10.75 36.76
CA ALA A 38 32.80 -11.45 36.09
C ALA A 38 33.30 -12.65 35.26
N GLY A 39 32.61 -13.79 35.42
CA GLY A 39 32.87 -15.02 34.66
C GLY A 39 32.09 -15.03 33.34
N SER A 40 30.86 -14.52 33.36
CA SER A 40 29.93 -14.54 32.23
C SER A 40 29.49 -13.14 31.78
N VAL A 41 28.88 -13.06 30.60
CA VAL A 41 28.27 -11.82 30.10
C VAL A 41 27.19 -11.31 31.05
N ARG A 42 26.34 -12.17 31.63
CA ARG A 42 25.32 -11.77 32.60
C ARG A 42 25.95 -11.07 33.82
N ASP A 43 27.01 -11.64 34.38
CA ASP A 43 27.67 -11.05 35.55
C ASP A 43 28.22 -9.66 35.25
N VAL A 44 28.82 -9.46 34.06
CA VAL A 44 29.30 -8.14 33.63
C VAL A 44 28.15 -7.14 33.52
N LEU A 45 27.01 -7.56 32.98
CA LEU A 45 25.85 -6.68 32.81
C LEU A 45 25.23 -6.29 34.16
N ASP A 46 25.15 -7.23 35.11
CA ASP A 46 24.67 -6.97 36.46
C ASP A 46 25.59 -5.98 37.20
N GLU A 47 26.91 -6.16 37.09
CA GLU A 47 27.92 -5.24 37.64
C GLU A 47 27.87 -3.85 36.99
N ALA A 48 27.58 -3.80 35.68
CA ALA A 48 27.36 -2.55 34.95
C ALA A 48 26.02 -1.88 35.28
N GLY A 49 25.15 -2.52 36.06
CA GLY A 49 23.79 -2.04 36.35
C GLY A 49 22.85 -2.08 35.14
N VAL A 50 23.15 -2.91 34.14
CA VAL A 50 22.36 -3.07 32.91
C VAL A 50 21.35 -4.19 33.07
N GLN A 51 20.12 -3.82 33.40
CA GLN A 51 19.01 -4.78 33.49
C GLN A 51 18.45 -5.12 32.10
N LEU A 52 18.42 -6.40 31.78
CA LEU A 52 17.86 -6.89 30.51
C LEU A 52 16.33 -7.03 30.61
N SER A 53 15.66 -6.60 29.56
CA SER A 53 14.21 -6.79 29.36
C SER A 53 13.93 -7.84 28.28
N SER A 54 12.69 -8.35 28.26
CA SER A 54 12.25 -9.27 27.22
C SER A 54 12.38 -8.62 25.84
N GLY A 55 13.11 -9.28 24.94
CA GLY A 55 13.37 -8.83 23.57
C GLY A 55 14.70 -8.10 23.39
N ASP A 56 15.40 -7.75 24.47
CA ASP A 56 16.76 -7.23 24.36
C ASP A 56 17.68 -8.28 23.73
N VAL A 57 18.60 -7.82 22.89
CA VAL A 57 19.59 -8.68 22.22
C VAL A 57 20.96 -8.37 22.78
N VAL A 58 21.63 -9.42 23.28
CA VAL A 58 22.99 -9.33 23.84
C VAL A 58 23.92 -10.19 22.98
N ARG A 59 25.09 -9.64 22.65
CA ARG A 59 26.16 -10.33 21.93
C ARG A 59 27.51 -10.04 22.58
N PRO A 60 28.32 -11.04 22.98
CA PRO A 60 27.99 -12.48 23.05
C PRO A 60 26.77 -12.82 23.93
N GLY A 61 26.29 -14.06 23.90
CA GLY A 61 25.12 -14.50 24.67
C GLY A 61 25.32 -14.39 26.18
N THR A 62 24.24 -14.36 26.96
CA THR A 62 24.30 -14.03 28.40
C THR A 62 25.11 -15.03 29.24
N GLU A 63 25.19 -16.29 28.81
CA GLU A 63 25.97 -17.34 29.50
C GLU A 63 27.40 -17.49 28.97
N ASP A 64 27.76 -16.76 27.91
CA ASP A 64 29.08 -16.89 27.31
C ASP A 64 30.16 -16.36 28.27
N GLU A 65 31.30 -17.04 28.31
CA GLU A 65 32.44 -16.63 29.11
C GLU A 65 33.02 -15.31 28.60
N VAL A 66 33.47 -14.47 29.54
CA VAL A 66 34.07 -13.17 29.24
C VAL A 66 35.57 -13.20 29.46
N ALA A 67 36.34 -12.81 28.46
CA ALA A 67 37.79 -12.62 28.55
C ALA A 67 38.16 -11.15 28.83
N ASP A 68 39.39 -10.91 29.27
CA ASP A 68 39.93 -9.56 29.38
C ASP A 68 39.93 -8.84 28.01
N GLY A 69 39.54 -7.57 27.99
CA GLY A 69 39.38 -6.78 26.76
C GLY A 69 38.11 -7.10 25.95
N SER A 70 37.21 -7.95 26.44
CA SER A 70 35.99 -8.30 25.71
C SER A 70 35.09 -7.10 25.44
N ARG A 71 34.32 -7.17 24.35
CA ARG A 71 33.28 -6.20 24.02
C ARG A 71 31.92 -6.89 24.01
N ILE A 72 31.02 -6.42 24.88
CA ILE A 72 29.65 -6.89 24.99
C ILE A 72 28.73 -5.83 24.39
N GLU A 73 27.91 -6.20 23.42
CA GLU A 73 26.93 -5.31 22.81
C GLU A 73 25.52 -5.65 23.30
N VAL A 74 24.83 -4.64 23.80
CA VAL A 74 23.43 -4.73 24.23
C VAL A 74 22.59 -3.81 23.36
N ARG A 75 21.59 -4.40 22.70
CA ARG A 75 20.58 -3.68 21.93
C ARG A 75 19.24 -3.83 22.64
N ARG A 76 18.72 -2.73 23.17
CA ARG A 76 17.46 -2.77 23.92
C ARG A 76 16.26 -2.81 23.00
N ALA A 77 15.29 -3.65 23.34
CA ALA A 77 14.01 -3.73 22.67
C ALA A 77 13.16 -2.47 22.93
N ARG A 78 12.54 -2.00 21.86
CA ARG A 78 11.70 -0.81 21.82
C ARG A 78 10.33 -1.20 21.28
N PRO A 79 9.24 -0.96 22.03
CA PRO A 79 7.89 -1.20 21.53
C PRO A 79 7.57 -0.28 20.35
N LEU A 80 7.14 -0.85 19.23
CA LEU A 80 6.72 -0.10 18.05
C LEU A 80 5.28 -0.50 17.68
N VAL A 81 4.36 0.46 17.80
CA VAL A 81 3.00 0.34 17.28
C VAL A 81 2.98 0.88 15.87
N LEU A 82 2.94 -0.01 14.89
CA LEU A 82 3.00 0.33 13.48
C LEU A 82 1.60 0.31 12.87
N THR A 83 1.20 1.40 12.22
CA THR A 83 0.00 1.46 11.37
C THR A 83 0.43 1.55 9.90
N LEU A 84 0.46 0.40 9.23
CA LEU A 84 0.82 0.30 7.81
C LEU A 84 -0.46 0.27 6.97
N ASP A 85 -0.64 1.28 6.13
CA ASP A 85 -1.80 1.39 5.23
C ASP A 85 -3.16 1.26 5.96
N GLY A 86 -3.13 1.55 7.26
CA GLY A 86 -4.29 1.48 8.13
C GLY A 86 -4.54 0.20 8.89
N ARG A 87 -3.68 -0.79 8.76
CA ARG A 87 -3.65 -1.95 9.65
C ARG A 87 -2.63 -1.69 10.75
N THR A 88 -3.06 -1.83 11.99
CA THR A 88 -2.20 -1.60 13.15
C THR A 88 -1.68 -2.92 13.70
N THR A 89 -0.36 -3.01 13.88
CA THR A 89 0.35 -4.15 14.46
C THR A 89 1.31 -3.66 15.55
N LYS A 90 1.66 -4.55 16.48
CA LYS A 90 2.62 -4.29 17.55
C LYS A 90 3.88 -5.10 17.30
N HIS A 91 5.03 -4.46 17.38
CA HIS A 91 6.33 -5.06 17.19
C HIS A 91 7.27 -4.66 18.33
N LEU A 92 8.31 -5.46 18.53
CA LEU A 92 9.51 -5.07 19.29
C LEU A 92 10.63 -4.94 18.26
N VAL A 93 11.34 -3.82 18.30
CA VAL A 93 12.50 -3.55 17.44
C VAL A 93 13.70 -3.21 18.30
N THR A 94 14.90 -3.49 17.81
CA THR A 94 16.15 -3.15 18.52
C THR A 94 16.83 -1.91 17.95
N SER A 95 16.39 -1.47 16.78
CA SER A 95 16.84 -0.26 16.09
C SER A 95 16.56 1.03 16.89
N THR A 96 17.51 1.96 16.86
CA THR A 96 17.44 3.22 17.64
C THR A 96 16.77 4.37 16.92
N ASN A 97 16.51 4.24 15.61
CA ASN A 97 15.84 5.25 14.78
C ASN A 97 14.76 4.61 13.88
N VAL A 98 13.85 5.45 13.38
CA VAL A 98 12.69 5.04 12.59
C VAL A 98 13.07 4.32 11.29
N GLY A 99 14.11 4.79 10.60
CA GLY A 99 14.56 4.24 9.32
C GLY A 99 15.03 2.80 9.46
N ASP A 100 15.90 2.55 10.42
CA ASP A 100 16.44 1.23 10.73
C ASP A 100 15.34 0.31 11.29
N ALA A 101 14.45 0.83 12.14
CA ALA A 101 13.33 0.07 12.67
C ALA A 101 12.37 -0.42 11.57
N LEU A 102 12.14 0.38 10.53
CA LEU A 102 11.35 -0.04 9.38
C LEU A 102 12.09 -1.08 8.52
N ALA A 103 13.40 -0.94 8.38
CA ALA A 103 14.24 -1.92 7.66
C ALA A 103 14.27 -3.28 8.39
N GLU A 104 14.34 -3.28 9.74
CA GLU A 104 14.27 -4.48 10.58
C GLU A 104 12.96 -5.26 10.42
N LEU A 105 11.87 -4.57 10.05
CA LEU A 105 10.57 -5.18 9.77
C LEU A 105 10.34 -5.51 8.29
N ASP A 106 11.38 -5.44 7.44
CA ASP A 106 11.31 -5.58 5.99
C ASP A 106 10.32 -4.61 5.31
N ILE A 107 10.04 -3.47 5.97
CA ILE A 107 9.17 -2.45 5.43
C ILE A 107 10.05 -1.42 4.74
N SER A 108 10.27 -1.64 3.45
CA SER A 108 10.74 -0.57 2.58
C SER A 108 9.56 0.38 2.36
N PRO A 109 9.60 1.63 2.89
CA PRO A 109 8.55 2.60 2.62
C PRO A 109 8.79 3.06 1.20
N ALA A 110 8.31 2.28 0.22
CA ALA A 110 8.39 2.61 -1.19
C ALA A 110 7.74 3.98 -1.38
N ALA A 111 8.57 5.02 -1.47
CA ALA A 111 8.27 6.44 -1.67
C ALA A 111 7.03 7.00 -0.90
N GLY A 112 6.72 6.39 0.24
CA GLY A 112 5.50 6.63 1.00
C GLY A 112 5.56 7.85 1.91
N LYS A 113 4.46 8.13 2.61
CA LYS A 113 4.44 9.10 3.71
C LYS A 113 4.65 8.35 5.02
N ILE A 114 5.58 8.83 5.84
CA ILE A 114 5.83 8.33 7.20
C ILE A 114 5.40 9.43 8.18
N SER A 115 4.83 9.08 9.34
CA SER A 115 4.41 10.07 10.34
C SER A 115 5.56 10.72 11.12
N ALA A 116 6.77 10.18 11.00
CA ALA A 116 8.00 10.62 11.65
C ALA A 116 9.16 10.63 10.63
N PRO A 117 10.16 11.52 10.75
CA PRO A 117 11.41 11.45 10.01
C PRO A 117 12.14 10.12 10.22
N ARG A 118 12.94 9.69 9.23
CA ARG A 118 13.65 8.40 9.29
C ARG A 118 14.77 8.39 10.33
N ASP A 119 15.37 9.53 10.58
CA ASP A 119 16.41 9.76 11.58
C ASP A 119 15.86 10.03 12.98
N GLU A 120 14.53 10.11 13.14
CA GLU A 120 13.92 10.29 14.46
C GLU A 120 14.21 9.08 15.36
N ALA A 121 14.59 9.37 16.61
CA ALA A 121 14.92 8.34 17.58
C ALA A 121 13.66 7.57 18.01
N VAL A 122 13.75 6.23 18.06
CA VAL A 122 12.70 5.39 18.63
C VAL A 122 12.94 5.28 20.14
N PRO A 123 12.12 5.85 21.02
CA PRO A 123 12.35 5.81 22.46
C PRO A 123 12.09 4.42 23.07
N LEU A 124 12.73 4.14 24.21
CA LEU A 124 12.53 2.88 24.96
C LEU A 124 11.11 2.74 25.51
N SER A 125 10.45 3.88 25.80
CA SER A 125 9.03 3.91 26.19
C SER A 125 8.08 3.48 25.07
N GLY A 126 8.60 3.36 23.85
CA GLY A 126 7.88 2.95 22.65
C GLY A 126 7.41 4.10 21.77
N MET A 127 7.09 3.77 20.52
CA MET A 127 6.69 4.72 19.48
C MET A 127 5.45 4.25 18.74
N SER A 128 4.59 5.19 18.33
CA SER A 128 3.52 4.93 17.36
C SER A 128 3.89 5.53 16.00
N LEU A 129 3.92 4.70 14.97
CA LEU A 129 4.38 5.07 13.64
C LEU A 129 3.31 4.74 12.60
N THR A 130 2.97 5.69 11.74
CA THR A 130 2.06 5.46 10.61
C THR A 130 2.82 5.54 9.29
N VAL A 131 2.67 4.53 8.45
CA VAL A 131 3.29 4.43 7.13
C VAL A 131 2.20 4.26 6.08
N TYR A 132 2.26 5.10 5.05
CA TYR A 132 1.40 5.01 3.86
C TYR A 132 2.26 4.61 2.67
N THR A 133 1.99 3.46 2.06
CA THR A 133 2.74 3.02 0.87
C THR A 133 2.28 3.76 -0.38
N ARG A 134 3.24 4.28 -1.16
CA ARG A 134 2.95 4.82 -2.49
C ARG A 134 2.71 3.64 -3.43
N ARG A 135 1.66 3.76 -4.24
CA ARG A 135 1.27 2.73 -5.21
C ARG A 135 0.80 3.37 -6.51
N LYS A 136 0.90 2.62 -7.60
CA LYS A 136 0.39 3.01 -8.91
C LYS A 136 -0.95 2.33 -9.14
N VAL A 137 -1.95 3.12 -9.53
CA VAL A 137 -3.29 2.64 -9.89
C VAL A 137 -3.70 3.26 -11.21
N TYR A 138 -4.69 2.66 -11.87
CA TYR A 138 -5.20 3.12 -13.14
C TYR A 138 -6.67 3.44 -12.98
N VAL A 139 -7.12 4.60 -13.43
CA VAL A 139 -8.53 4.99 -13.40
C VAL A 139 -9.05 5.06 -14.83
N VAL A 140 -10.15 4.35 -15.09
CA VAL A 140 -10.85 4.32 -16.37
C VAL A 140 -12.28 4.81 -16.13
N ALA A 141 -12.63 5.96 -16.71
CA ALA A 141 -13.96 6.58 -16.55
C ALA A 141 -14.42 7.15 -17.90
N GLY A 142 -15.28 6.43 -18.61
CA GLY A 142 -15.61 6.73 -20.01
C GLY A 142 -14.35 6.75 -20.88
N ALA A 143 -14.10 7.83 -21.59
CA ALA A 143 -12.88 8.05 -22.38
C ALA A 143 -11.62 8.34 -21.52
N THR A 144 -11.79 8.71 -20.25
CA THR A 144 -10.69 9.10 -19.37
C THR A 144 -9.88 7.87 -18.95
N ARG A 145 -8.56 7.89 -19.18
CA ARG A 145 -7.61 6.87 -18.73
C ARG A 145 -6.45 7.55 -18.02
N VAL A 146 -6.31 7.36 -16.71
CA VAL A 146 -5.32 8.04 -15.88
C VAL A 146 -4.51 7.03 -15.09
N ALA A 147 -3.18 7.06 -15.22
CA ALA A 147 -2.30 6.43 -14.27
C ALA A 147 -2.08 7.39 -13.09
N SER A 148 -2.37 6.94 -11.87
CA SER A 148 -2.28 7.76 -10.65
C SER A 148 -1.34 7.09 -9.66
N SER A 149 -0.34 7.84 -9.19
CA SER A 149 0.49 7.44 -8.05
C SER A 149 -0.15 7.98 -6.78
N THR A 150 -0.50 7.11 -5.83
CA THR A 150 -1.34 7.48 -4.69
C THR A 150 -0.91 6.81 -3.38
N THR A 151 -1.31 7.42 -2.27
CA THR A 151 -1.24 6.89 -0.89
C THR A 151 -2.64 6.74 -0.29
N ALA A 152 -3.67 6.89 -1.12
CA ALA A 152 -5.06 6.85 -0.72
C ALA A 152 -5.44 5.48 -0.14
N ARG A 153 -6.26 5.50 0.91
CA ARG A 153 -6.70 4.27 1.58
C ARG A 153 -7.91 3.62 0.92
N THR A 154 -8.64 4.37 0.10
CA THR A 154 -9.87 3.90 -0.53
C THR A 154 -9.93 4.29 -2.00
N VAL A 155 -10.63 3.48 -2.81
CA VAL A 155 -10.96 3.81 -4.20
C VAL A 155 -11.64 5.17 -4.30
N ARG A 156 -12.56 5.50 -3.39
CA ARG A 156 -13.22 6.81 -3.30
C ARG A 156 -12.21 7.97 -3.21
N GLU A 157 -11.20 7.82 -2.36
CA GLU A 157 -10.19 8.85 -2.20
C GLU A 157 -9.29 8.97 -3.44
N VAL A 158 -8.97 7.87 -4.13
CA VAL A 158 -8.29 7.90 -5.42
C VAL A 158 -9.09 8.70 -6.44
N LEU A 159 -10.37 8.41 -6.62
CA LEU A 159 -11.24 9.10 -7.57
C LEU A 159 -11.31 10.60 -7.25
N ARG A 160 -11.54 10.95 -5.98
CA ARG A 160 -11.57 12.35 -5.52
C ARG A 160 -10.27 13.09 -5.82
N ARG A 161 -9.11 12.49 -5.58
CA ARG A 161 -7.78 13.10 -5.88
C ARG A 161 -7.57 13.31 -7.38
N ASN A 162 -8.14 12.43 -8.22
CA ASN A 162 -8.12 12.58 -9.68
C ASN A 162 -9.29 13.42 -10.22
N ARG A 163 -10.06 14.09 -9.34
CA ARG A 163 -11.22 14.93 -9.70
C ARG A 163 -12.30 14.17 -10.49
N ILE A 164 -12.45 12.88 -10.20
CA ILE A 164 -13.49 12.03 -10.78
C ILE A 164 -14.54 11.79 -9.70
N THR A 165 -15.76 12.24 -9.98
CA THR A 165 -16.94 11.96 -9.18
C THR A 165 -17.85 11.08 -10.02
N PRO A 166 -18.09 9.81 -9.64
CA PRO A 166 -19.09 8.99 -10.32
C PRO A 166 -20.45 9.69 -10.20
N ASN A 167 -21.15 9.86 -11.33
CA ASN A 167 -22.52 10.36 -11.27
C ASN A 167 -23.45 9.31 -10.66
N ASP A 168 -24.66 9.72 -10.27
CA ASP A 168 -25.70 8.78 -9.91
C ASP A 168 -25.96 7.80 -11.06
N GLY A 169 -26.15 6.52 -10.74
CA GLY A 169 -26.31 5.46 -11.73
C GLY A 169 -25.00 4.86 -12.28
N TYR A 170 -23.83 5.21 -11.72
CA TYR A 170 -22.55 4.58 -12.06
C TYR A 170 -22.12 3.50 -11.05
N ALA A 171 -21.60 2.40 -11.56
CA ALA A 171 -20.82 1.44 -10.80
C ALA A 171 -19.33 1.83 -10.78
N VAL A 172 -18.70 1.59 -9.62
CA VAL A 172 -17.25 1.67 -9.45
C VAL A 172 -16.73 0.30 -9.06
N SER A 173 -15.75 -0.20 -9.81
CA SER A 173 -15.04 -1.44 -9.50
C SER A 173 -13.53 -1.16 -9.42
N PRO A 174 -12.84 -1.56 -8.34
CA PRO A 174 -13.36 -2.13 -7.10
C PRO A 174 -14.28 -1.16 -6.31
N PRO A 175 -15.05 -1.63 -5.32
CA PRO A 175 -15.99 -0.78 -4.57
C PRO A 175 -15.33 0.46 -3.95
N LEU A 176 -16.07 1.56 -3.83
CA LEU A 176 -15.56 2.85 -3.33
C LEU A 176 -14.84 2.78 -1.97
N GLY A 177 -15.27 1.89 -1.08
CA GLY A 177 -14.65 1.70 0.25
C GLY A 177 -13.44 0.75 0.27
N SER A 178 -13.16 0.07 -0.83
CA SER A 178 -12.09 -0.92 -0.90
C SER A 178 -10.71 -0.27 -0.99
N PHE A 179 -9.71 -1.00 -0.48
CA PHE A 179 -8.31 -0.59 -0.53
C PHE A 179 -7.72 -0.85 -1.92
N PRO A 180 -7.20 0.18 -2.62
CA PRO A 180 -6.62 -0.01 -3.94
C PRO A 180 -5.19 -0.55 -3.78
N LYS A 181 -4.95 -1.80 -4.18
CA LYS A 181 -3.59 -2.39 -4.23
C LYS A 181 -2.77 -1.79 -5.37
N ASP A 182 -1.46 -2.01 -5.36
CA ASP A 182 -0.62 -1.66 -6.50
C ASP A 182 -1.10 -2.36 -7.78
N GLY A 183 -1.10 -1.64 -8.90
CA GLY A 183 -1.62 -2.10 -10.18
C GLY A 183 -3.15 -2.10 -10.31
N THR A 184 -3.91 -1.72 -9.29
CA THR A 184 -5.39 -1.74 -9.35
C THR A 184 -5.92 -0.90 -10.52
N VAL A 185 -6.80 -1.49 -11.33
CA VAL A 185 -7.59 -0.79 -12.34
C VAL A 185 -8.96 -0.46 -11.75
N ILE A 186 -9.21 0.82 -11.56
CA ILE A 186 -10.46 1.38 -11.06
C ILE A 186 -11.30 1.78 -12.28
N THR A 187 -12.41 1.09 -12.51
CA THR A 187 -13.35 1.37 -13.59
C THR A 187 -14.58 2.08 -13.04
N VAL A 188 -14.98 3.17 -13.68
CA VAL A 188 -16.22 3.89 -13.45
C VAL A 188 -17.08 3.72 -14.70
N THR A 189 -18.12 2.91 -14.60
CA THR A 189 -19.00 2.56 -15.74
C THR A 189 -20.46 2.79 -15.39
N PRO A 190 -21.31 3.18 -16.34
CA PRO A 190 -22.74 3.24 -16.13
C PRO A 190 -23.27 1.88 -15.65
N LEU A 191 -24.27 1.87 -14.77
CA LEU A 191 -24.96 0.65 -14.40
C LEU A 191 -25.71 0.10 -15.62
N ARG A 192 -25.49 -1.20 -15.89
CA ARG A 192 -26.30 -1.97 -16.83
C ARG A 192 -27.40 -2.66 -16.05
N THR A 193 -28.50 -1.93 -15.83
CA THR A 193 -29.66 -2.41 -15.07
C THR A 193 -30.51 -3.40 -15.86
N THR A 194 -30.47 -3.32 -17.18
CA THR A 194 -31.28 -4.16 -18.07
C THR A 194 -30.41 -5.19 -18.76
N PRO A 195 -30.61 -6.50 -18.52
CA PRO A 195 -29.87 -7.54 -19.23
C PRO A 195 -30.27 -7.57 -20.70
N ILE A 196 -29.28 -7.75 -21.57
CA ILE A 196 -29.51 -7.92 -23.01
C ILE A 196 -29.91 -9.36 -23.29
N GLN A 197 -30.97 -9.56 -24.08
CA GLN A 197 -31.46 -10.91 -24.40
C GLN A 197 -30.45 -11.69 -25.27
N PRO A 198 -30.29 -13.01 -25.08
CA PRO A 198 -29.26 -13.80 -25.77
C PRO A 198 -29.37 -13.82 -27.31
N ASP A 199 -30.57 -13.72 -27.86
CA ASP A 199 -30.82 -13.60 -29.30
C ASP A 199 -30.36 -12.24 -29.84
N VAL A 200 -30.63 -11.16 -29.10
CA VAL A 200 -30.18 -9.81 -29.44
C VAL A 200 -28.65 -9.70 -29.42
N LEU A 201 -27.98 -10.35 -28.45
CA LEU A 201 -26.51 -10.41 -28.39
C LEU A 201 -25.87 -11.04 -29.64
N ARG A 202 -26.59 -11.95 -30.33
CA ARG A 202 -26.07 -12.70 -31.48
C ARG A 202 -26.26 -11.98 -32.83
N LEU A 203 -26.99 -10.87 -32.86
CA LEU A 203 -27.16 -10.06 -34.06
C LEU A 203 -25.82 -9.46 -34.52
N ASN A 204 -25.73 -9.12 -35.80
CA ASN A 204 -24.52 -8.59 -36.40
C ASN A 204 -24.37 -7.08 -36.15
N TRP A 205 -24.07 -6.75 -34.89
CA TRP A 205 -23.83 -5.39 -34.42
C TRP A 205 -22.67 -4.69 -35.13
N ALA A 206 -21.64 -5.46 -35.50
CA ALA A 206 -20.49 -4.95 -36.23
C ALA A 206 -20.90 -4.46 -37.63
N ALA A 207 -21.70 -5.23 -38.38
CA ALA A 207 -22.17 -4.82 -39.70
C ALA A 207 -23.07 -3.58 -39.65
N LEU A 208 -23.92 -3.47 -38.62
CA LEU A 208 -24.69 -2.25 -38.39
C LEU A 208 -23.78 -1.04 -38.14
N ALA A 209 -22.82 -1.14 -37.22
CA ALA A 209 -21.89 -0.06 -36.90
C ALA A 209 -21.04 0.35 -38.13
N THR A 210 -20.57 -0.62 -38.92
CA THR A 210 -19.83 -0.36 -40.16
C THR A 210 -20.69 0.40 -41.18
N CYS A 211 -21.96 0.03 -41.35
CA CYS A 211 -22.86 0.72 -42.27
C CYS A 211 -23.14 2.18 -41.84
N LEU A 212 -23.26 2.42 -40.53
CA LEU A 212 -23.64 3.72 -39.98
C LEU A 212 -22.49 4.72 -39.90
N SER A 213 -21.29 4.28 -39.51
CA SER A 213 -20.16 5.20 -39.28
C SER A 213 -18.81 4.64 -39.72
N GLY A 214 -18.78 3.51 -40.43
CA GLY A 214 -17.56 2.74 -40.63
C GLY A 214 -17.07 2.04 -39.35
N GLY A 215 -17.88 2.02 -38.29
CA GLY A 215 -17.50 1.47 -36.98
C GLY A 215 -16.72 2.44 -36.10
N ASP A 216 -16.64 3.72 -36.47
CA ASP A 216 -15.95 4.74 -35.67
C ASP A 216 -16.75 5.14 -34.41
N PRO A 217 -16.25 4.86 -33.20
CA PRO A 217 -16.91 5.25 -31.95
C PRO A 217 -16.85 6.75 -31.65
N LEU A 218 -16.02 7.51 -32.37
CA LEU A 218 -15.87 8.97 -32.22
C LEU A 218 -16.63 9.75 -33.31
N ALA A 219 -17.34 9.06 -34.21
CA ALA A 219 -18.05 9.68 -35.31
C ALA A 219 -19.06 10.74 -34.84
N TYR A 220 -19.13 11.86 -35.56
CA TYR A 220 -20.12 12.91 -35.35
C TYR A 220 -20.66 13.39 -36.69
N ASN A 221 -21.98 13.38 -36.85
CA ASN A 221 -22.68 13.89 -38.02
C ASN A 221 -23.53 15.11 -37.64
N PRO A 222 -23.18 16.33 -38.09
CA PRO A 222 -23.88 17.56 -37.71
C PRO A 222 -25.25 17.76 -38.39
N ASP A 223 -25.57 17.03 -39.47
CA ASP A 223 -26.81 17.23 -40.23
C ASP A 223 -28.07 16.80 -39.47
N GLY A 224 -27.92 15.98 -38.42
CA GLY A 224 -29.00 15.53 -37.55
C GLY A 224 -28.58 15.31 -36.08
N PRO A 225 -27.60 16.11 -35.61
CA PRO A 225 -26.57 15.74 -34.62
C PRO A 225 -26.59 14.28 -34.16
N TYR A 226 -25.85 13.41 -34.87
CA TYR A 226 -25.68 12.00 -34.54
C TYR A 226 -24.26 11.71 -34.05
N TYR A 227 -24.14 10.79 -33.08
CA TYR A 227 -22.90 10.55 -32.36
C TYR A 227 -22.58 9.06 -32.26
N GLY A 228 -21.28 8.74 -32.33
CA GLY A 228 -20.74 7.42 -32.10
C GLY A 228 -21.05 6.40 -33.20
N MET A 229 -20.69 5.15 -32.95
CA MET A 229 -20.69 4.13 -34.00
C MET A 229 -22.09 3.73 -34.49
N TYR A 230 -23.10 3.94 -33.65
CA TYR A 230 -24.50 3.64 -33.97
C TYR A 230 -25.31 4.89 -34.33
N GLN A 231 -24.63 6.04 -34.52
CA GLN A 231 -25.22 7.30 -34.94
C GLN A 231 -26.45 7.69 -34.09
N PHE A 232 -26.29 7.65 -32.77
CA PHE A 232 -27.35 8.04 -31.83
C PHE A 232 -27.61 9.55 -31.89
N SER A 233 -28.89 9.96 -31.87
CA SER A 233 -29.24 11.31 -31.43
C SER A 233 -29.18 11.40 -29.91
N LEU A 234 -28.95 12.59 -29.35
CA LEU A 234 -28.92 12.77 -27.88
C LEU A 234 -30.22 12.38 -27.17
N PRO A 235 -31.43 12.68 -27.72
CA PRO A 235 -32.67 12.23 -27.10
C PRO A 235 -32.78 10.70 -27.03
N VAL A 236 -32.40 9.98 -28.10
CA VAL A 236 -32.43 8.52 -28.13
C VAL A 236 -31.38 7.94 -27.17
N TRP A 237 -30.17 8.49 -27.18
CA TRP A 237 -29.12 8.11 -26.23
C TRP A 237 -29.61 8.20 -24.78
N LYS A 238 -30.25 9.32 -24.42
CA LYS A 238 -30.83 9.53 -23.09
C LYS A 238 -31.97 8.55 -22.79
N ALA A 239 -32.79 8.19 -23.78
CA ALA A 239 -33.91 7.25 -23.61
C ALA A 239 -33.46 5.81 -23.29
N VAL A 240 -32.25 5.43 -23.71
CA VAL A 240 -31.62 4.16 -23.33
C VAL A 240 -30.67 4.31 -22.13
N ASP A 241 -30.92 5.29 -21.27
CA ASP A 241 -30.12 5.64 -20.09
C ASP A 241 -28.64 5.96 -20.39
N GLY A 242 -28.36 6.40 -21.61
CA GLY A 242 -27.07 6.92 -22.00
C GLY A 242 -26.82 8.30 -21.38
N MET A 243 -25.61 8.51 -20.86
CA MET A 243 -25.21 9.76 -20.19
C MET A 243 -24.17 10.52 -21.01
N GLY A 244 -24.19 11.85 -20.98
CA GLY A 244 -23.27 12.67 -21.78
C GLY A 244 -23.40 12.43 -23.29
N LEU A 245 -22.29 12.56 -24.02
CA LEU A 245 -22.24 12.27 -25.46
C LEU A 245 -21.87 10.79 -25.71
N PRO A 246 -22.47 10.11 -26.70
CA PRO A 246 -22.07 8.75 -27.08
C PRO A 246 -20.56 8.60 -27.37
N THR A 247 -19.94 9.60 -27.99
CA THR A 247 -18.50 9.63 -28.32
C THR A 247 -17.57 9.67 -27.10
N ALA A 248 -18.09 9.99 -25.91
CA ALA A 248 -17.31 9.95 -24.67
C ALA A 248 -17.22 8.54 -24.07
N TRP A 249 -17.90 7.55 -24.67
CA TRP A 249 -18.01 6.18 -24.16
C TRP A 249 -17.29 5.17 -25.05
N PRO A 250 -16.71 4.12 -24.45
CA PRO A 250 -16.04 3.07 -25.21
C PRO A 250 -17.06 2.25 -26.01
N VAL A 251 -16.54 1.48 -26.97
CA VAL A 251 -17.32 0.68 -27.92
C VAL A 251 -18.33 -0.22 -27.20
N GLU A 252 -17.93 -0.84 -26.10
CA GLU A 252 -18.77 -1.78 -25.36
C GLU A 252 -20.02 -1.11 -24.78
N GLU A 253 -19.92 0.17 -24.40
CA GLU A 253 -21.04 0.91 -23.84
C GLU A 253 -21.99 1.39 -24.94
N GLN A 254 -21.44 1.92 -26.03
CA GLN A 254 -22.25 2.30 -27.18
C GLN A 254 -23.02 1.09 -27.77
N THR A 255 -22.40 -0.09 -27.82
CA THR A 255 -23.04 -1.34 -28.27
C THR A 255 -24.12 -1.83 -27.31
N TYR A 256 -23.86 -1.80 -26.00
CA TYR A 256 -24.88 -2.15 -25.00
C TYR A 256 -26.13 -1.27 -25.14
N ARG A 257 -25.95 0.04 -25.38
CA ARG A 257 -27.07 0.98 -25.54
C ARG A 257 -27.83 0.76 -26.85
N ALA A 258 -27.15 0.35 -27.91
CA ALA A 258 -27.80 -0.01 -29.18
C ALA A 258 -28.61 -1.31 -29.04
N GLN A 259 -28.06 -2.30 -28.36
CA GLN A 259 -28.78 -3.53 -27.99
C GLN A 259 -30.01 -3.24 -27.14
N LEU A 260 -29.86 -2.36 -26.15
CA LEU A 260 -30.98 -1.93 -25.30
C LEU A 260 -32.06 -1.21 -26.12
N LEU A 261 -31.67 -0.32 -27.05
CA LEU A 261 -32.62 0.34 -27.95
C LEU A 261 -33.41 -0.68 -28.78
N TYR A 262 -32.70 -1.63 -29.39
CA TYR A 262 -33.32 -2.67 -30.21
C TYR A 262 -34.33 -3.50 -29.41
N GLN A 263 -34.01 -3.84 -28.16
CA GLN A 263 -34.95 -4.49 -27.25
C GLN A 263 -36.14 -3.62 -26.89
N GLN A 264 -35.93 -2.33 -26.57
CA GLN A 264 -37.00 -1.40 -26.23
C GLN A 264 -37.98 -1.20 -27.39
N VAL A 265 -37.50 -1.24 -28.64
CA VAL A 265 -38.35 -1.19 -29.83
C VAL A 265 -38.84 -2.56 -30.29
N GLU A 266 -38.67 -3.61 -29.48
CA GLU A 266 -39.13 -4.98 -29.75
C GLU A 266 -38.63 -5.52 -31.11
N GLY A 267 -37.36 -5.23 -31.42
CA GLY A 267 -36.70 -5.63 -32.67
C GLY A 267 -37.11 -4.85 -33.92
N LYS A 268 -37.96 -3.82 -33.79
CA LYS A 268 -38.39 -2.93 -34.89
C LYS A 268 -37.30 -1.93 -35.26
N TRP A 269 -36.19 -2.42 -35.83
CA TRP A 269 -35.00 -1.64 -36.17
C TRP A 269 -35.24 -0.52 -37.21
N ARG A 270 -36.30 -0.61 -38.02
CA ARG A 270 -36.59 0.38 -39.08
C ARG A 270 -36.80 1.80 -38.57
N GLY A 271 -37.23 1.95 -37.31
CA GLY A 271 -37.33 3.26 -36.67
C GLY A 271 -35.95 3.86 -36.36
N PRO A 272 -35.15 3.24 -35.50
CA PRO A 272 -33.85 3.79 -35.10
C PRO A 272 -32.79 3.75 -36.20
N TRP A 273 -32.82 2.75 -37.10
CA TRP A 273 -31.83 2.57 -38.17
C TRP A 273 -32.52 2.25 -39.51
N PRO A 274 -33.20 3.23 -40.14
CA PRO A 274 -34.02 2.99 -41.32
C PRO A 274 -33.24 2.45 -42.53
N SER A 275 -32.00 2.89 -42.72
CA SER A 275 -31.20 2.54 -43.90
C SER A 275 -30.24 1.37 -43.71
N CYS A 276 -29.86 1.06 -42.47
CA CYS A 276 -28.80 0.10 -42.15
C CYS A 276 -29.24 -1.01 -41.18
N GLY A 277 -30.45 -0.96 -40.61
CA GLY A 277 -30.84 -1.91 -39.56
C GLY A 277 -31.03 -3.35 -40.04
N ASP A 278 -31.19 -3.57 -41.35
CA ASP A 278 -31.18 -4.89 -41.97
C ASP A 278 -29.85 -5.63 -41.79
N ARG A 279 -28.74 -4.88 -41.65
CA ARG A 279 -27.40 -5.43 -41.36
C ARG A 279 -27.30 -6.20 -40.05
N LEU A 280 -28.24 -6.02 -39.13
CA LEU A 280 -28.30 -6.83 -37.91
C LEU A 280 -28.57 -8.32 -38.20
N LEU A 281 -29.17 -8.62 -39.35
CA LEU A 281 -29.65 -9.95 -39.73
C LEU A 281 -28.74 -10.66 -40.74
N THR A 282 -27.61 -10.05 -41.10
CA THR A 282 -26.65 -10.58 -42.09
C THR A 282 -25.48 -11.31 -41.45
#